data_AF-A0A328SQR5-F1
#
_entry.id   AF-A0A328SQR5-F1
#
_cell.length_a   1.000
_cell.length_b   1.000
_cell.length_c   1.000
_cell.angle_alpha   90.00
_cell.angle_beta   90.00
_cell.angle_gamma   90.00
#
_symmetry.space_group_name_H-M   'P 1'
#
loop_
_entity.id
_entity.type
_entity.pdbx_description
1 polymer ?
#
loop_
_entity_poly.entity_id
_entity_poly.type
_entity_poly.pdbx_seq_one_letter_code
_entity_poly.pdbx_strand_id
1 'polypeptide(L)'
;MDLHVTGPSLRATGYAFDQRTKMFEYEPFEFDVITQDGGDVRANILMRATEIFESTKIVRQVIKGLPEGPVINKDWEMVDSPVYKSYIEVPRGVCYHSYGLEDGKVRHSIIRTPSMSNIGAMQEACIGHPIQ
;
A
#
# COMPACT_ATOMS: atom_id res chain seq x y z
N MET A 1 16.44 -4.90 5.94
CA MET A 1 15.22 -4.12 5.58
C MET A 1 15.39 -2.69 6.09
N ASP A 2 16.57 -2.11 5.89
CA ASP A 2 17.06 -1.08 6.82
C ASP A 2 16.62 0.32 6.41
N LEU A 3 16.25 0.47 5.13
CA LEU A 3 15.70 1.70 4.54
C LEU A 3 14.15 1.78 4.60
N HIS A 4 13.49 0.73 5.14
CA HIS A 4 12.03 0.67 5.28
C HIS A 4 11.23 0.94 3.97
N VAL A 5 11.81 0.61 2.81
CA VAL A 5 11.18 0.80 1.49
C VAL A 5 10.07 -0.22 1.27
N THR A 6 8.92 0.32 0.87
CA THR A 6 7.64 -0.31 0.49
C THR A 6 7.47 -0.85 -0.93
N GLY A 7 6.52 -1.77 -1.17
CA GLY A 7 5.72 -1.81 -2.40
C GLY A 7 6.51 -1.92 -3.70
N PRO A 8 6.18 -1.13 -4.75
CA PRO A 8 6.80 -1.30 -6.06
C PRO A 8 8.32 -1.14 -6.07
N SER A 9 8.86 -0.25 -5.23
CA SER A 9 10.32 -0.03 -5.16
C SER A 9 11.05 -1.17 -4.46
N LEU A 10 10.42 -1.83 -3.48
CA LEU A 10 10.95 -3.06 -2.88
C LEU A 10 10.81 -4.26 -3.83
N ARG A 11 9.64 -4.41 -4.46
CA ARG A 11 9.37 -5.49 -5.41
C ARG A 11 10.22 -5.40 -6.68
N ALA A 12 10.73 -4.21 -7.00
CA ALA A 12 11.69 -3.99 -8.08
C ALA A 12 13.09 -4.59 -7.82
N THR A 13 13.36 -5.11 -6.61
CA THR A 13 14.64 -5.77 -6.24
C THR A 13 14.51 -7.29 -6.08
N GLY A 14 13.42 -7.88 -6.56
CA GLY A 14 13.12 -9.32 -6.47
C GLY A 14 12.42 -9.72 -5.17
N TYR A 15 12.25 -8.79 -4.22
CA TYR A 15 11.68 -9.11 -2.93
C TYR A 15 10.14 -9.13 -2.97
N ALA A 16 9.57 -10.34 -2.97
CA ALA A 16 8.13 -10.56 -3.04
C ALA A 16 7.41 -10.24 -1.72
N PHE A 17 7.11 -8.96 -1.52
CA PHE A 17 6.28 -8.48 -0.40
C PHE A 17 5.21 -7.52 -0.90
N ASP A 18 3.96 -7.82 -0.55
CA ASP A 18 2.80 -7.00 -0.87
C ASP A 18 1.79 -7.07 0.28
N GLN A 19 1.42 -5.92 0.83
CA GLN A 19 0.55 -5.88 2.01
C GLN A 19 -0.88 -6.37 1.72
N ARG A 20 -1.33 -6.37 0.46
CA ARG A 20 -2.66 -6.88 0.08
C ARG A 20 -2.83 -8.37 0.42
N THR A 21 -1.75 -9.16 0.39
CA THR A 21 -1.78 -10.57 0.78
C THR A 21 -2.11 -10.83 2.26
N LYS A 22 -2.08 -9.77 3.08
CA LYS A 22 -2.39 -9.81 4.52
C LYS A 22 -3.67 -9.04 4.87
N MET A 23 -4.34 -8.47 3.87
CA MET A 23 -5.54 -7.66 4.03
C MET A 23 -6.76 -8.53 3.83
N PHE A 24 -7.66 -8.55 4.80
CA PHE A 24 -8.92 -9.28 4.72
C PHE A 24 -9.76 -8.84 3.52
N GLU A 25 -9.69 -7.56 3.16
CA GLU A 25 -10.40 -6.99 2.01
C GLU A 25 -9.98 -7.58 0.67
N TYR A 26 -8.78 -8.18 0.60
CA TYR A 26 -8.23 -8.79 -0.61
C TYR A 26 -8.26 -10.32 -0.59
N GLU A 27 -8.61 -10.95 0.54
CA GLU A 27 -8.71 -12.41 0.69
C GLU A 27 -9.61 -13.09 -0.36
N PRO A 28 -10.74 -12.51 -0.79
CA PRO A 28 -11.59 -13.14 -1.81
C PRO A 28 -11.08 -13.05 -3.26
N PHE A 29 -9.97 -12.36 -3.52
CA PHE A 29 -9.51 -12.07 -4.89
C PHE A 29 -8.21 -12.78 -5.23
N GLU A 30 -8.16 -13.36 -6.41
CA GLU A 30 -6.97 -14.02 -6.95
C GLU A 30 -6.10 -13.01 -7.73
N PHE A 31 -4.86 -12.79 -7.28
CA PHE A 31 -3.88 -11.95 -7.96
C PHE A 31 -2.45 -12.40 -7.65
N ASP A 32 -1.53 -12.07 -8.54
CA ASP A 32 -0.13 -12.45 -8.43
C ASP A 32 0.73 -11.30 -7.89
N VAL A 33 1.66 -11.60 -6.98
CA VAL A 33 2.64 -10.62 -6.51
C VAL A 33 3.80 -10.55 -7.50
N ILE A 34 3.74 -9.58 -8.40
CA ILE A 34 4.79 -9.36 -9.41
C ILE A 34 6.05 -8.78 -8.75
N THR A 35 7.22 -9.25 -9.18
CA THR A 35 8.54 -8.69 -8.85
C THR A 35 9.36 -8.41 -10.11
N GLN A 36 10.44 -7.67 -9.95
CA GLN A 36 11.52 -7.49 -10.94
C GLN A 36 12.85 -7.61 -10.23
N ASP A 37 13.91 -8.05 -10.90
CA ASP A 37 15.22 -8.29 -10.24
C ASP A 37 16.26 -7.18 -10.52
N GLY A 38 15.88 -6.14 -11.27
CA GLY A 38 16.84 -5.14 -11.74
C GLY A 38 17.31 -4.14 -10.69
N GLY A 39 16.48 -3.81 -9.69
CA GLY A 39 16.79 -2.84 -8.65
C GLY A 39 17.00 -1.39 -9.13
N ASP A 40 16.83 -1.14 -10.43
CA ASP A 40 17.09 0.15 -11.07
C ASP A 40 15.78 0.92 -11.37
N VAL A 41 15.93 2.10 -11.97
CA VAL A 41 14.79 2.93 -12.38
C VAL A 41 13.93 2.21 -13.41
N ARG A 42 14.54 1.44 -14.31
CA ARG A 42 13.82 0.67 -15.33
C ARG A 42 12.94 -0.41 -14.70
N ALA A 43 13.46 -1.16 -13.73
CA ALA A 43 12.71 -2.17 -12.97
C ALA A 43 11.55 -1.52 -12.21
N ASN A 44 11.76 -0.34 -11.63
CA ASN A 44 10.71 0.44 -10.97
C ASN A 44 9.59 0.88 -11.91
N ILE A 45 9.92 1.26 -13.15
CA ILE A 45 8.91 1.61 -14.18
C ILE A 45 8.16 0.36 -14.62
N LEU A 46 8.88 -0.72 -14.90
CA LEU A 46 8.30 -1.97 -15.34
C LEU A 46 7.36 -2.58 -14.29
N MET A 47 7.76 -2.57 -13.01
CA MET A 47 6.92 -2.96 -11.87
C MET A 47 5.56 -2.27 -11.89
N ARG A 48 5.52 -0.94 -12.06
CA ARG A 48 4.27 -0.18 -12.09
C ARG A 48 3.43 -0.50 -13.32
N ALA A 49 4.07 -0.70 -14.48
CA ALA A 49 3.38 -1.03 -15.71
C ALA A 49 2.75 -2.43 -15.64
N THR A 50 3.45 -3.42 -15.09
CA THR A 50 2.95 -4.80 -15.00
C THR A 50 1.87 -4.95 -13.93
N GLU A 51 1.95 -4.19 -12.83
CA GLU A 51 0.95 -4.20 -11.75
C GLU A 51 -0.45 -3.70 -12.19
N ILE A 52 -0.54 -2.97 -13.29
CA ILE A 52 -1.83 -2.56 -13.89
C ILE A 52 -2.66 -3.79 -14.29
N PHE A 53 -2.02 -4.85 -14.78
CA PHE A 53 -2.72 -6.07 -15.21
C PHE A 53 -3.35 -6.81 -14.03
N GLU A 54 -2.63 -6.94 -12.91
CA GLU A 54 -3.15 -7.55 -11.69
C GLU A 54 -4.24 -6.68 -11.04
N SER A 55 -4.07 -5.36 -11.06
CA SER A 55 -5.13 -4.43 -10.62
C SER A 55 -6.41 -4.61 -11.46
N THR A 56 -6.26 -4.76 -12.78
CA THR A 56 -7.38 -5.02 -13.69
C THR A 56 -8.02 -6.39 -13.44
N LYS A 57 -7.22 -7.42 -13.12
CA LYS A 57 -7.68 -8.78 -12.76
C LYS A 57 -8.57 -8.75 -11.51
N ILE A 58 -8.18 -8.00 -10.49
CA ILE A 58 -8.98 -7.80 -9.26
C ILE A 58 -10.27 -7.07 -9.58
N VAL A 59 -10.22 -5.94 -10.30
CA VAL A 59 -11.43 -5.16 -10.66
C VAL A 59 -12.45 -6.02 -11.41
N ARG A 60 -12.00 -6.89 -12.33
CA ARG A 60 -12.90 -7.83 -13.04
C ARG A 60 -13.54 -8.86 -12.11
N GLN A 61 -12.86 -9.30 -11.06
CA GLN A 61 -13.43 -10.20 -10.05
C GLN A 61 -14.45 -9.48 -9.17
N VAL A 62 -14.13 -8.26 -8.72
CA VAL A 62 -15.05 -7.41 -7.94
C VAL A 62 -16.37 -7.20 -8.68
N ILE A 63 -16.32 -6.84 -9.96
CA ILE A 63 -17.53 -6.59 -10.76
C ILE A 63 -18.40 -7.84 -10.89
N LYS A 64 -17.80 -9.04 -10.95
CA LYS A 64 -18.54 -10.32 -11.03
C LYS A 64 -19.19 -10.72 -9.72
N GLY A 65 -18.60 -10.35 -8.59
CA GLY A 65 -19.03 -10.73 -7.25
C GLY A 65 -19.71 -9.62 -6.46
N LEU A 66 -20.11 -8.52 -7.11
CA LEU A 66 -20.65 -7.36 -6.42
C LEU A 66 -22.02 -7.71 -5.79
N PRO A 67 -22.16 -7.64 -4.46
CA PRO A 67 -23.44 -7.89 -3.82
C PRO A 67 -24.42 -6.75 -4.10
N GLU A 68 -25.70 -7.08 -4.16
CA GLU A 68 -26.77 -6.07 -4.13
C GLU A 68 -27.00 -5.56 -2.71
N GLY A 69 -27.53 -4.34 -2.59
CA GLY A 69 -27.92 -3.75 -1.32
C GLY A 69 -27.40 -2.32 -1.11
N PRO A 70 -27.64 -1.74 0.07
CA PRO A 70 -27.17 -0.41 0.41
C PRO A 70 -25.64 -0.39 0.57
N VAL A 71 -24.99 0.60 -0.04
CA VAL A 71 -23.53 0.83 0.07
C VAL A 71 -23.15 1.50 1.40
N ILE A 72 -24.12 2.15 2.06
CA ILE A 72 -23.90 2.96 3.25
C ILE A 72 -24.74 2.41 4.39
N ASN A 73 -24.10 2.10 5.51
CA ASN A 73 -24.79 1.94 6.79
C ASN A 73 -25.09 3.33 7.36
N LYS A 74 -26.38 3.65 7.59
CA LYS A 74 -26.81 4.89 8.23
C LYS A 74 -26.98 4.75 9.74
N ASP A 75 -27.00 3.53 10.24
CA ASP A 75 -27.18 3.18 11.64
C ASP A 75 -25.81 3.03 12.30
N TRP A 76 -25.02 4.10 12.30
CA TRP A 76 -23.73 4.17 12.99
C TRP A 76 -23.73 5.29 14.01
N GLU A 77 -23.10 5.03 15.15
CA GLU A 77 -22.85 6.03 16.18
C GLU A 77 -21.35 6.22 16.36
N MET A 78 -20.93 7.45 16.66
CA MET A 78 -19.53 7.71 16.98
C MET A 78 -19.23 7.14 18.37
N VAL A 79 -18.28 6.21 18.42
CA VAL A 79 -17.78 5.65 19.67
C VAL A 79 -16.34 6.04 19.88
N ASP A 80 -15.99 6.31 21.14
CA ASP A 80 -14.59 6.46 21.52
C ASP A 80 -13.82 5.18 21.21
N SER A 81 -12.54 5.34 20.89
CA SER A 81 -11.72 4.23 20.43
C SER A 81 -10.31 4.30 20.99
N PRO A 82 -9.73 3.14 21.35
CA PRO A 82 -8.30 3.07 21.57
C PRO A 82 -7.57 3.39 20.25
N VAL A 83 -6.25 3.50 20.32
CA VAL A 83 -5.45 3.70 19.11
C VAL A 83 -5.51 2.46 18.23
N TYR A 84 -6.20 2.56 17.11
CA TYR A 84 -6.18 1.57 16.04
C TYR A 84 -5.01 1.81 15.10
N LYS A 85 -4.48 0.72 14.53
CA LYS A 85 -3.39 0.74 13.55
C LYS A 85 -3.85 0.01 12.30
N SER A 86 -3.66 0.65 11.15
CA SER A 86 -4.00 0.10 9.85
C SER A 86 -2.79 0.21 8.92
N TYR A 87 -2.57 -0.85 8.13
CA TYR A 87 -1.53 -0.94 7.12
C TYR A 87 -2.19 -1.29 5.80
N ILE A 88 -2.16 -0.35 4.86
CA ILE A 88 -2.76 -0.52 3.54
C ILE A 88 -1.68 -0.43 2.47
N GLU A 89 -1.74 -1.28 1.44
CA GLU A 89 -0.90 -1.12 0.26
C GLU A 89 -1.47 0.01 -0.60
N VAL A 90 -0.72 1.11 -0.74
CA VAL A 90 -1.03 2.15 -1.74
C VAL A 90 -0.07 2.04 -2.92
N PRO A 91 -0.31 2.70 -4.08
CA PRO A 91 0.54 2.55 -5.28
C PRO A 91 2.02 2.93 -5.11
N ARG A 92 2.42 3.47 -3.95
CA ARG A 92 3.80 3.84 -3.61
C ARG A 92 4.40 2.97 -2.50
N GLY A 93 3.67 1.97 -2.00
CA GLY A 93 4.03 1.08 -0.90
C GLY A 93 3.07 1.14 0.28
N VAL A 94 3.47 0.58 1.42
CA VAL A 94 2.61 0.48 2.60
C VAL A 94 2.41 1.86 3.22
N CYS A 95 1.15 2.28 3.32
CA CYS A 95 0.74 3.41 4.13
C CYS A 95 0.30 2.92 5.51
N TYR A 96 0.91 3.47 6.54
CA TYR A 96 0.46 3.26 7.91
C TYR A 96 -0.43 4.42 8.34
N HIS A 97 -1.58 4.10 8.90
CA HIS A 97 -2.47 5.05 9.53
C HIS A 97 -2.84 4.55 10.93
N SER A 98 -2.69 5.41 11.93
CA SER A 98 -3.28 5.18 13.25
C SER A 98 -4.14 6.34 13.68
N TYR A 99 -5.25 6.01 14.34
CA TYR A 99 -6.17 7.00 14.86
C TYR A 99 -6.75 6.53 16.20
N GLY A 100 -7.22 7.47 17.01
CA GLY A 100 -7.92 7.21 18.27
C GLY A 100 -8.84 8.37 18.65
N LEU A 101 -9.99 8.03 19.23
CA LEU A 101 -11.05 8.96 19.60
C LEU A 101 -11.23 8.98 21.13
N GLU A 102 -11.35 10.18 21.69
CA GLU A 102 -11.66 10.40 23.10
C GLU A 102 -12.55 11.66 23.21
N ASP A 103 -13.66 11.53 23.94
CA ASP A 103 -14.72 12.53 24.05
C ASP A 103 -15.25 12.99 22.69
N GLY A 104 -15.40 12.06 21.74
CA GLY A 104 -15.88 12.36 20.38
C GLY A 104 -14.92 13.21 19.55
N LYS A 105 -13.65 13.33 19.95
CA LYS A 105 -12.61 14.08 19.23
C LYS A 105 -11.44 13.18 18.86
N VAL A 106 -10.85 13.45 17.68
CA VAL A 106 -9.59 12.80 17.27
C VAL A 106 -8.46 13.31 18.18
N ARG A 107 -7.96 12.44 19.05
CA ARG A 107 -6.82 12.76 19.95
C ARG A 107 -5.51 12.17 19.47
N HIS A 108 -5.59 11.13 18.66
CA HIS A 108 -4.45 10.50 18.02
C HIS A 108 -4.72 10.41 16.52
N SER A 109 -3.79 10.92 15.72
CA SER A 109 -3.76 10.66 14.28
C SER A 109 -2.31 10.69 13.81
N ILE A 110 -1.81 9.57 13.32
CA ILE A 110 -0.49 9.47 12.71
C ILE A 110 -0.66 8.82 11.34
N ILE A 111 -0.14 9.49 10.32
CA ILE A 111 -0.08 8.96 8.96
C ILE A 111 1.39 8.87 8.58
N ARG A 112 1.88 7.66 8.30
CA ARG A 112 3.20 7.45 7.71
C ARG A 112 3.01 6.96 6.28
N THR A 113 3.25 7.87 5.35
CA THR A 113 3.24 7.56 3.92
C THR A 113 4.55 6.88 3.51
N PRO A 114 4.52 5.97 2.51
CA PRO A 114 5.73 5.28 2.04
C PRO A 114 6.73 6.24 1.39
N SER A 115 6.27 7.41 0.93
CA SER A 115 7.11 8.43 0.29
C SER A 115 8.30 8.85 1.16
N MET A 116 8.13 8.93 2.48
CA MET A 116 9.24 9.34 3.37
C MET A 116 10.38 8.31 3.38
N SER A 117 10.05 7.01 3.47
CA SER A 117 11.05 5.95 3.35
C SER A 117 11.68 5.93 1.95
N ASN A 118 10.87 6.09 0.90
CA ASN A 118 11.36 6.09 -0.48
C ASN A 118 12.33 7.26 -0.74
N ILE A 119 12.02 8.47 -0.27
CA ILE A 119 12.91 9.64 -0.38
C ILE A 119 14.20 9.41 0.44
N GLY A 120 14.09 8.87 1.64
CA GLY A 120 15.27 8.52 2.45
C GLY A 120 16.18 7.52 1.73
N ALA A 121 15.60 6.50 1.09
CA ALA A 121 16.37 5.53 0.31
C ALA A 121 17.07 6.15 -0.91
N MET A 122 16.54 7.23 -1.48
CA MET A 122 17.23 7.95 -2.56
C MET A 122 18.56 8.55 -2.12
N GLN A 123 18.73 8.88 -0.84
CA GLN A 123 20.01 9.40 -0.33
C GLN A 123 21.14 8.39 -0.52
N GLU A 124 20.84 7.10 -0.36
CA GLU A 124 21.77 6.01 -0.63
C GLU A 124 21.87 5.71 -2.12
N ALA A 125 20.73 5.62 -2.81
CA ALA A 125 20.68 5.24 -4.22
C ALA A 125 21.34 6.26 -5.16
N CYS A 126 21.41 7.54 -4.77
CA CYS A 126 22.03 8.58 -5.59
C CYS A 126 23.55 8.71 -5.40
N ILE A 127 24.16 8.03 -4.43
CA ILE A 127 25.61 8.15 -4.17
C ILE A 127 26.37 7.63 -5.40
N GLY A 128 27.24 8.47 -5.95
CA GLY A 128 28.05 8.15 -7.14
C GLY A 128 27.37 8.40 -8.48
N HIS A 129 26.11 8.84 -8.51
CA HIS A 129 25.42 9.23 -9.74
C HIS A 129 25.66 10.71 -10.09
N PRO A 130 25.78 11.06 -11.38
CA PRO A 130 25.97 12.45 -11.81
C PRO A 130 24.70 13.29 -11.60
N ILE A 131 24.88 14.56 -11.29
CA ILE A 131 23.80 15.56 -11.33
C ILE A 131 23.64 15.96 -12.80
N GLN A 132 22.51 15.64 -13.41
CA GLN A 132 22.14 16.12 -14.74
C GLN A 132 21.70 17.59 -14.71
#